data_AF-A0A7X9DE80-F1
#
_entry.id   AF-A0A7X9DE80-F1
#
_cell.length_a   1.000
_cell.length_b   1.000
_cell.length_c   1.000
_cell.angle_alpha   90.00
_cell.angle_beta   90.00
_cell.angle_gamma   90.00
#
_symmetry.space_group_name_H-M   'P 1'
#
loop_
_entity.id
_entity.type
_entity.pdbx_description
1 polymer ?
#
loop_
_entity_poly.entity_id
_entity_poly.type
_entity_poly.pdbx_seq_one_letter_code
_entity_poly.pdbx_strand_id
1 'polypeptide(L)'
;DRLFIISPECFIVFTGDSTEDEKPFIRIGNSLLLTPRVIPLIENIIITDLITGNPAWEQYNIDPRYLSSNRYIGSKLIVKRYLEFQKLFGLDLNNATIVDIEQDIPQLSKEQIISDRETFLGVFYTDSNFKILHNQKTMFDLKEIHQKYPGDVLVHSKLSEYSNKPRYAGCGFVITRGATIFYKNNSFSTVGIPSHYYSAFAQLQIDPANIRDVIITNTNSMPLVPLIKWKNAAGGRLRIFYDNDDEIKLLQKLFNQCTLHHKSSKNFVCDNPEGITIQNIASSHNCIIAIKNVKPATKDITIVYIHDPSGITQAIETAANLYIIDYEIYKKAAMLCASLSPVIVVDSNREGVPIKDVTYCIPSNQYDVRYYLDEKKLLSDMLSCCSKEFAQAISKEDFDEIEKLLTQELSPHILYNCIQTLRVILHSTTNRDLYKRIEKILYKMQTRPLPDSYRYTIMLHNSYAYMTCEPVQVPQEYPFEAIEQLDEPSRPASYTLPDICNRIIEDRKRLEMLLDLFYANNTEIAKEAKSIEKAINKRKKEITQTPKLDVSLITKEKLKKRLTVLKKAGIIVAGIAVAILIIVGSYHAFILYQEKQERERQARYIEYLIKKYT
;
A
#
# COMPACT_ATOMS: atom_id res chain seq x y z
N ASP A 1 -33.82 15.40 21.47
CA ASP A 1 -32.36 15.17 21.43
C ASP A 1 -31.83 15.91 20.20
N ARG A 2 -30.84 16.78 20.38
CA ARG A 2 -30.41 17.81 19.40
C ARG A 2 -29.03 17.53 18.79
N LEU A 3 -28.35 16.47 19.24
CA LEU A 3 -27.06 16.02 18.75
C LEU A 3 -27.24 14.84 17.80
N PHE A 4 -26.56 14.87 16.66
CA PHE A 4 -26.52 13.81 15.66
C PHE A 4 -25.07 13.39 15.43
N ILE A 5 -24.77 12.12 15.67
CA ILE A 5 -23.44 11.54 15.45
C ILE A 5 -23.37 10.97 14.04
N ILE A 6 -22.54 11.57 13.19
CA ILE A 6 -22.40 11.19 11.78
C ILE A 6 -21.29 10.16 11.62
N SER A 7 -20.17 10.37 12.29
CA SER A 7 -19.03 9.44 12.39
C SER A 7 -18.31 9.65 13.73
N PRO A 8 -17.31 8.82 14.10
CA PRO A 8 -16.53 9.02 15.33
C PRO A 8 -15.88 10.40 15.47
N GLU A 9 -15.75 11.15 14.37
CA GLU A 9 -15.18 12.49 14.34
C GLU A 9 -16.00 13.48 13.47
N CYS A 10 -17.32 13.30 13.40
CA CYS A 10 -18.21 14.25 12.73
C CYS A 10 -19.56 14.31 13.41
N PHE A 11 -19.95 15.51 13.84
CA PHE A 11 -21.14 15.75 14.65
C PHE A 11 -21.93 16.94 14.11
N ILE A 12 -23.26 16.84 14.18
CA ILE A 12 -24.19 17.92 13.85
C ILE A 12 -25.01 18.24 15.10
N VAL A 13 -25.11 19.53 15.43
CA VAL A 13 -25.96 20.04 16.51
C VAL A 13 -27.04 20.93 15.91
N PHE A 14 -28.30 20.61 16.23
CA PHE A 14 -29.45 21.41 15.84
C PHE A 14 -29.76 22.49 16.89
N THR A 15 -29.54 23.75 16.50
CA THR A 15 -29.77 24.94 17.32
C THR A 15 -31.06 25.67 16.98
N GLY A 16 -31.79 25.21 15.96
CA GLY A 16 -33.08 25.78 15.59
C GLY A 16 -34.18 25.52 16.63
N ASP A 17 -35.21 26.36 16.57
CA ASP A 17 -36.46 26.19 17.32
C ASP A 17 -37.65 25.96 16.38
N SER A 18 -37.43 26.09 15.07
CA SER A 18 -38.43 26.03 14.01
C SER A 18 -37.86 25.42 12.72
N THR A 19 -38.73 24.86 11.88
CA THR A 19 -38.39 24.43 10.50
C THR A 19 -38.20 25.60 9.53
N GLU A 20 -38.54 26.81 9.95
CA GLU A 20 -38.38 28.04 9.17
C GLU A 20 -37.02 28.72 9.42
N ASP A 21 -36.21 28.16 10.31
CA ASP A 21 -34.87 28.66 10.59
C ASP A 21 -33.96 28.46 9.38
N GLU A 22 -33.31 29.53 8.91
CA GLU A 22 -32.54 29.50 7.66
C GLU A 22 -31.33 28.54 7.72
N LYS A 23 -30.55 28.59 8.81
CA LYS A 23 -29.34 27.78 8.99
C LYS A 23 -29.16 27.27 10.43
N PRO A 24 -30.01 26.34 10.87
CA PRO A 24 -30.11 25.95 12.27
C PRO A 24 -29.10 24.88 12.70
N PHE A 25 -28.04 24.63 11.92
CA PHE A 25 -27.07 23.58 12.22
C PHE A 25 -25.67 24.14 12.49
N ILE A 26 -25.05 23.57 13.54
CA ILE A 26 -23.63 23.66 13.82
C ILE A 26 -22.99 22.33 13.45
N ARG A 27 -21.86 22.36 12.72
CA ARG A 27 -21.06 21.19 12.41
C ARG A 27 -19.76 21.20 13.19
N ILE A 28 -19.37 20.04 13.73
CA ILE A 28 -18.08 19.81 14.38
C ILE A 28 -17.39 18.66 13.64
N GLY A 29 -16.26 18.95 13.01
CA GLY A 29 -15.53 17.99 12.18
C GLY A 29 -16.16 17.73 10.80
N ASN A 30 -15.73 16.66 10.15
CA ASN A 30 -16.12 16.34 8.77
C ASN A 30 -16.13 14.82 8.51
N SER A 31 -16.88 14.39 7.50
CA SER A 31 -16.99 12.98 7.12
C SER A 31 -17.44 12.82 5.66
N LEU A 32 -16.92 11.81 4.98
CA LEU A 32 -17.45 11.38 3.68
C LEU A 32 -18.90 10.90 3.75
N LEU A 33 -19.40 10.55 4.93
CA LEU A 33 -20.77 10.09 5.15
C LEU A 33 -21.74 11.20 5.55
N LEU A 34 -21.27 12.44 5.72
CA LEU A 34 -22.17 13.57 5.90
C LEU A 34 -23.07 13.69 4.66
N THR A 35 -24.37 13.71 4.90
CA THR A 35 -25.36 13.89 3.83
C THR A 35 -25.16 15.27 3.19
N PRO A 36 -24.98 15.37 1.87
CA PRO A 36 -24.85 16.67 1.20
C PRO A 36 -26.07 17.57 1.42
N ARG A 37 -27.22 16.98 1.75
CA ARG A 37 -28.47 17.70 2.00
C ARG A 37 -28.31 18.67 3.17
N VAL A 38 -27.58 18.37 4.24
CA VAL A 38 -27.50 19.30 5.39
C VAL A 38 -26.71 20.58 5.09
N ILE A 39 -25.85 20.58 4.05
CA ILE A 39 -24.85 21.63 3.78
C ILE A 39 -25.45 23.05 3.70
N PRO A 40 -26.54 23.31 2.96
CA PRO A 40 -27.14 24.66 2.88
C PRO A 40 -27.63 25.20 4.23
N LEU A 41 -27.95 24.31 5.16
CA LEU A 41 -28.53 24.62 6.46
C LEU A 41 -27.47 24.76 7.56
N ILE A 42 -26.19 24.58 7.24
CA ILE A 42 -25.08 24.75 8.19
C ILE A 42 -24.64 26.22 8.18
N GLU A 43 -24.72 26.85 9.35
CA GLU A 43 -24.17 28.20 9.53
C GLU A 43 -22.74 28.13 10.04
N ASN A 44 -22.54 27.41 11.14
CA ASN A 44 -21.31 27.44 11.93
C ASN A 44 -20.55 26.12 11.79
N ILE A 45 -19.28 26.21 11.44
CA ILE A 45 -18.35 25.09 11.30
C ILE A 45 -17.27 25.25 12.37
N ILE A 46 -17.27 24.35 13.35
CA ILE A 46 -16.30 24.36 14.44
C ILE A 46 -15.04 23.61 14.01
N ILE A 47 -13.91 24.30 14.04
CA ILE A 47 -12.58 23.74 13.84
C ILE A 47 -11.89 23.67 15.22
N THR A 48 -11.76 22.45 15.73
CA THR A 48 -11.15 22.17 17.03
C THR A 48 -9.63 22.07 16.91
N ASP A 49 -8.91 22.29 18.02
CA ASP A 49 -7.44 22.14 18.03
C ASP A 49 -6.98 20.70 17.74
N LEU A 50 -7.85 19.73 18.06
CA LEU A 50 -7.62 18.32 17.75
C LEU A 50 -7.84 17.98 16.28
N ILE A 51 -8.33 18.93 15.47
CA ILE A 51 -8.65 18.78 14.05
C ILE A 51 -9.55 17.55 13.86
N THR A 52 -10.74 17.59 14.46
CA THR A 52 -11.75 16.53 14.39
C THR A 52 -12.15 16.26 12.93
N GLY A 53 -12.09 15.00 12.48
CA GLY A 53 -12.29 14.58 11.09
C GLY A 53 -10.99 14.55 10.27
N ASN A 54 -11.13 14.33 8.96
CA ASN A 54 -10.03 14.39 8.01
C ASN A 54 -10.14 15.70 7.19
N PRO A 55 -9.23 16.68 7.35
CA PRO A 55 -9.28 17.96 6.65
C PRO A 55 -9.50 17.84 5.13
N ALA A 56 -9.04 16.76 4.52
CA ALA A 56 -9.14 16.53 3.09
C ALA A 56 -10.58 16.24 2.61
N TRP A 57 -11.50 15.91 3.52
CA TRP A 57 -12.92 15.65 3.21
C TRP A 57 -13.78 16.91 3.18
N GLU A 58 -13.24 18.06 3.58
CA GLU A 58 -13.98 19.31 3.64
C GLU A 58 -14.60 19.71 2.29
N GLN A 59 -13.90 19.46 1.19
CA GLN A 59 -14.38 19.68 -0.18
C GLN A 59 -15.69 18.96 -0.54
N TYR A 60 -16.10 17.98 0.26
CA TYR A 60 -17.36 17.23 0.12
C TYR A 60 -18.40 17.58 1.19
N ASN A 61 -18.09 18.50 2.10
CA ASN A 61 -18.93 18.88 3.24
C ASN A 61 -19.30 20.37 3.22
N ILE A 62 -18.91 21.09 2.17
CA ILE A 62 -19.23 22.50 1.94
C ILE A 62 -19.73 22.72 0.52
N ASP A 63 -20.47 23.81 0.31
CA ASP A 63 -20.73 24.33 -1.04
C ASP A 63 -19.70 25.43 -1.36
N PRO A 64 -18.74 25.17 -2.28
CA PRO A 64 -17.73 26.17 -2.64
C PRO A 64 -18.32 27.43 -3.32
N ARG A 65 -19.58 27.41 -3.75
CA ARG A 65 -20.24 28.58 -4.36
C ARG A 65 -20.70 29.61 -3.34
N TYR A 66 -20.93 29.20 -2.08
CA TYR A 66 -21.55 30.02 -1.04
C TYR A 66 -20.73 30.05 0.26
N LEU A 67 -19.40 30.07 0.12
CA LEU A 67 -18.45 30.01 1.24
C LEU A 67 -18.56 31.17 2.23
N SER A 68 -18.90 32.37 1.75
CA SER A 68 -19.11 33.56 2.59
C SER A 68 -20.29 33.43 3.55
N SER A 69 -21.13 32.43 3.34
CA SER A 69 -22.32 32.19 4.13
C SER A 69 -22.09 31.17 5.26
N ASN A 70 -20.90 30.57 5.33
CA ASN A 70 -20.48 29.69 6.42
C ASN A 70 -19.47 30.42 7.32
N ARG A 71 -19.61 30.27 8.64
CA ARG A 71 -18.70 30.80 9.65
C ARG A 71 -17.80 29.70 10.17
N TYR A 72 -16.49 29.82 9.97
CA TYR A 72 -15.50 28.94 10.58
C TYR A 72 -15.08 29.49 11.94
N ILE A 73 -15.27 28.70 12.99
CA ILE A 73 -15.07 29.12 14.38
C ILE A 73 -14.01 28.24 15.04
N GLY A 74 -13.02 28.86 15.67
CA GLY A 74 -11.94 28.17 16.39
C GLY A 74 -10.77 29.11 16.68
N SER A 75 -9.64 28.56 17.15
CA SER A 75 -8.41 29.37 17.29
C SER A 75 -7.98 29.91 15.93
N LYS A 76 -7.71 31.23 15.88
CA LYS A 76 -7.29 31.95 14.66
C LYS A 76 -6.25 31.20 13.86
N LEU A 77 -5.22 30.70 14.56
CA LEU A 77 -4.06 30.09 13.93
C LEU A 77 -4.44 28.76 13.27
N ILE A 78 -5.27 27.97 13.95
CA ILE A 78 -5.69 26.64 13.49
C ILE A 78 -6.69 26.78 12.35
N VAL A 79 -7.70 27.66 12.46
CA VAL A 79 -8.65 27.94 11.38
C VAL A 79 -7.91 28.42 10.14
N LYS A 80 -6.98 29.37 10.29
CA LYS A 80 -6.18 29.87 9.15
C LYS A 80 -5.40 28.74 8.47
N ARG A 81 -4.71 27.89 9.25
CA ARG A 81 -3.96 26.74 8.71
C ARG A 81 -4.87 25.72 8.01
N TYR A 82 -6.04 25.47 8.58
CA TYR A 82 -7.04 24.58 8.00
C TYR A 82 -7.53 25.11 6.65
N LEU A 83 -7.90 26.40 6.56
CA LEU A 83 -8.34 27.03 5.32
C LEU A 83 -7.20 27.13 4.28
N GLU A 84 -5.97 27.39 4.71
CA GLU A 84 -4.78 27.32 3.83
C GLU A 84 -4.62 25.91 3.24
N PHE A 85 -4.80 24.86 4.02
CA PHE A 85 -4.72 23.47 3.55
C PHE A 85 -5.76 23.17 2.45
N GLN A 86 -6.97 23.72 2.57
CA GLN A 86 -8.03 23.50 1.57
C GLN A 86 -7.71 24.05 0.17
N LYS A 87 -6.76 24.99 0.05
CA LYS A 87 -6.32 25.54 -1.25
C LYS A 87 -5.77 24.45 -2.17
N LEU A 88 -5.28 23.33 -1.62
CA LEU A 88 -4.85 22.15 -2.39
C LEU A 88 -5.95 21.57 -3.27
N PHE A 89 -7.21 21.70 -2.85
CA PHE A 89 -8.36 21.18 -3.57
C PHE A 89 -9.00 22.24 -4.48
N GLY A 90 -8.27 23.33 -4.76
CA GLY A 90 -8.77 24.45 -5.56
C GLY A 90 -9.89 25.24 -4.86
N LEU A 91 -10.01 25.12 -3.55
CA LEU A 91 -10.99 25.86 -2.76
C LEU A 91 -10.43 27.24 -2.43
N ASP A 92 -11.03 28.29 -3.00
CA ASP A 92 -10.74 29.67 -2.62
C ASP A 92 -11.61 30.08 -1.42
N LEU A 93 -11.07 29.85 -0.22
CA LEU A 93 -11.72 30.19 1.05
C LEU A 93 -11.36 31.59 1.56
N ASN A 94 -10.79 32.47 0.73
CA ASN A 94 -10.46 33.83 1.16
C ASN A 94 -11.70 34.64 1.57
N ASN A 95 -12.88 34.27 1.04
CA ASN A 95 -14.17 34.89 1.36
C ASN A 95 -14.90 34.21 2.54
N ALA A 96 -14.33 33.17 3.15
CA ALA A 96 -14.94 32.51 4.29
C ALA A 96 -14.90 33.41 5.54
N THR A 97 -16.00 33.44 6.29
CA THR A 97 -16.05 34.21 7.55
C THR A 97 -15.32 33.45 8.65
N ILE A 98 -14.31 34.08 9.26
CA ILE A 98 -13.56 33.52 10.40
C ILE A 98 -14.00 34.24 11.66
N VAL A 99 -14.43 33.48 12.66
CA VAL A 99 -14.72 33.97 14.02
C VAL A 99 -13.59 33.53 14.93
N ASP A 100 -12.82 34.51 15.40
CA ASP A 100 -11.60 34.31 16.19
C ASP A 100 -11.94 34.30 17.68
N ILE A 101 -11.78 33.13 18.31
CA ILE A 101 -12.06 32.99 19.73
C ILE A 101 -11.09 33.79 20.61
N GLU A 102 -9.92 34.20 20.14
CA GLU A 102 -8.88 34.85 20.97
C GLU A 102 -8.99 36.38 21.00
N GLN A 103 -9.54 37.00 19.95
CA GLN A 103 -9.70 38.47 19.87
C GLN A 103 -11.04 38.97 20.42
N ASP A 104 -12.02 38.07 20.52
CA ASP A 104 -13.34 38.34 21.10
C ASP A 104 -13.43 37.95 22.59
N ILE A 105 -12.29 37.72 23.28
CA ILE A 105 -12.23 37.49 24.74
C ILE A 105 -11.87 38.80 25.47
N PRO A 106 -12.78 39.40 26.26
CA PRO A 106 -12.38 40.35 27.30
C PRO A 106 -11.59 39.59 28.37
N GLN A 107 -10.46 40.18 28.80
CA GLN A 107 -9.65 39.68 29.91
C GLN A 107 -10.53 39.37 31.13
N LEU A 108 -10.53 38.09 31.54
CA LEU A 108 -11.06 37.54 32.79
C LEU A 108 -12.55 37.82 33.09
N SER A 109 -13.29 36.72 33.22
CA SER A 109 -14.63 36.61 33.81
C SER A 109 -15.79 37.27 33.04
N LYS A 110 -16.30 36.57 32.03
CA LYS A 110 -17.73 36.25 31.86
C LYS A 110 -17.92 35.44 30.59
N GLU A 111 -18.65 34.33 30.74
CA GLU A 111 -19.21 33.50 29.69
C GLU A 111 -19.76 34.38 28.55
N GLN A 112 -19.36 34.12 27.30
CA GLN A 112 -19.90 34.84 26.14
C GLN A 112 -20.46 33.88 25.08
N ILE A 113 -21.69 34.22 24.70
CA ILE A 113 -22.72 33.48 23.96
C ILE A 113 -22.37 33.42 22.46
N ILE A 114 -22.38 32.24 21.84
CA ILE A 114 -22.03 32.03 20.41
C ILE A 114 -23.30 31.88 19.54
N SER A 115 -24.41 32.48 19.95
CA SER A 115 -25.67 32.45 19.18
C SER A 115 -26.59 33.57 19.62
N ASP A 116 -27.10 34.37 18.68
CA ASP A 116 -28.13 35.41 18.93
C ASP A 116 -29.47 34.84 19.45
N ARG A 117 -29.55 33.52 19.66
CA ARG A 117 -30.61 32.84 20.40
C ARG A 117 -30.05 32.44 21.76
N GLU A 118 -30.60 33.02 22.82
CA GLU A 118 -30.13 33.05 24.22
C GLU A 118 -29.86 31.68 24.90
N THR A 119 -29.83 30.57 24.17
CA THR A 119 -29.86 29.21 24.72
C THR A 119 -28.60 28.39 24.46
N PHE A 120 -27.76 28.69 23.46
CA PHE A 120 -26.56 27.89 23.12
C PHE A 120 -25.24 28.63 23.32
N LEU A 121 -24.30 27.98 24.02
CA LEU A 121 -22.97 28.52 24.34
C LEU A 121 -21.87 27.49 23.99
N GLY A 122 -20.97 27.84 23.07
CA GLY A 122 -19.76 27.06 22.80
C GLY A 122 -18.59 27.54 23.66
N VAL A 123 -17.86 26.61 24.29
CA VAL A 123 -16.74 26.93 25.19
C VAL A 123 -15.50 26.15 24.74
N PHE A 124 -14.44 26.87 24.39
CA PHE A 124 -13.12 26.32 24.07
C PHE A 124 -12.23 26.38 25.31
N TYR A 125 -11.66 25.24 25.67
CA TYR A 125 -10.79 25.10 26.84
C TYR A 125 -9.32 25.04 26.41
N THR A 126 -8.42 25.48 27.29
CA THR A 126 -6.97 25.48 27.06
C THR A 126 -6.37 24.09 26.90
N ASP A 127 -7.09 23.05 27.34
CA ASP A 127 -6.70 21.65 27.20
C ASP A 127 -7.19 21.04 25.87
N SER A 128 -7.57 21.90 24.91
CA SER A 128 -8.14 21.56 23.60
C SER A 128 -9.49 20.85 23.67
N ASN A 129 -10.20 20.89 24.81
CA ASN A 129 -11.58 20.47 24.87
C ASN A 129 -12.50 21.54 24.26
N PHE A 130 -13.60 21.10 23.68
CA PHE A 130 -14.68 21.95 23.20
C PHE A 130 -16.00 21.44 23.74
N LYS A 131 -16.78 22.32 24.36
CA LYS A 131 -18.10 21.98 24.88
C LYS A 131 -19.18 22.86 24.26
N ILE A 132 -20.37 22.30 24.07
CA ILE A 132 -21.58 23.07 23.79
C ILE A 132 -22.52 22.91 24.99
N LEU A 133 -22.92 24.04 25.54
CA LEU A 133 -23.89 24.15 26.62
C LEU A 133 -25.22 24.62 26.04
N HIS A 134 -26.30 24.03 26.51
CA HIS A 134 -27.67 24.49 26.25
C HIS A 134 -28.43 24.60 27.57
N ASN A 135 -28.93 25.80 27.90
CA ASN A 135 -29.57 26.09 29.18
C ASN A 135 -28.74 25.59 30.38
N GLN A 136 -27.45 25.93 30.42
CA GLN A 136 -26.47 25.52 31.44
C GLN A 136 -26.18 24.01 31.54
N LYS A 137 -26.76 23.17 30.66
CA LYS A 137 -26.46 21.73 30.59
C LYS A 137 -25.49 21.44 29.46
N THR A 138 -24.51 20.58 29.71
CA THR A 138 -23.59 20.11 28.66
C THR A 138 -24.33 19.21 27.68
N MET A 139 -24.41 19.69 26.44
CA MET A 139 -24.99 18.96 25.31
C MET A 139 -23.92 18.21 24.52
N PHE A 140 -22.71 18.75 24.46
CA PHE A 140 -21.58 18.17 23.76
C PHE A 140 -20.31 18.42 24.56
N ASP A 141 -19.47 17.41 24.70
CA ASP A 141 -18.11 17.49 25.22
C ASP A 141 -17.20 16.66 24.32
N LEU A 142 -16.26 17.33 23.65
CA LEU A 142 -15.40 16.70 22.65
C LEU A 142 -14.57 15.56 23.23
N LYS A 143 -14.00 15.75 24.42
CA LYS A 143 -13.16 14.73 25.06
C LYS A 143 -13.97 13.53 25.52
N GLU A 144 -15.13 13.77 26.14
CA GLU A 144 -16.03 12.68 26.56
C GLU A 144 -16.49 11.86 25.35
N ILE A 145 -16.88 12.54 24.26
CA ILE A 145 -17.32 11.88 23.04
C ILE A 145 -16.19 11.10 22.38
N HIS A 146 -14.96 11.61 22.32
CA HIS A 146 -13.84 10.87 21.74
C HIS A 146 -13.41 9.65 22.58
N GLN A 147 -13.74 9.61 23.88
CA GLN A 147 -13.56 8.41 24.71
C GLN A 147 -14.62 7.34 24.40
N LYS A 148 -15.85 7.78 24.09
CA LYS A 148 -16.98 6.89 23.78
C LYS A 148 -16.99 6.42 22.32
N TYR A 149 -16.59 7.29 21.39
CA TYR A 149 -16.53 7.07 19.95
C TYR A 149 -15.08 7.18 19.51
N PRO A 150 -14.40 6.05 19.22
CA PRO A 150 -12.96 6.05 19.04
C PRO A 150 -12.55 6.67 17.71
N GLY A 151 -12.10 7.93 17.75
CA GLY A 151 -11.45 8.63 16.63
C GLY A 151 -10.00 8.20 16.42
N ASP A 152 -9.35 8.76 15.38
CA ASP A 152 -8.07 8.28 14.86
C ASP A 152 -6.96 8.21 15.94
N VAL A 153 -6.89 9.22 16.80
CA VAL A 153 -5.85 9.32 17.85
C VAL A 153 -5.97 8.19 18.88
N LEU A 154 -7.20 7.90 19.32
CA LEU A 154 -7.43 6.84 20.31
C LEU A 154 -7.15 5.47 19.69
N VAL A 155 -7.62 5.24 18.47
CA VAL A 155 -7.44 3.96 17.77
C VAL A 155 -5.96 3.66 17.56
N HIS A 156 -5.17 4.62 17.10
CA HIS A 156 -3.73 4.41 16.93
C HIS A 156 -2.99 4.21 18.25
N SER A 157 -3.42 4.88 19.32
CA SER A 157 -2.85 4.65 20.66
C SER A 157 -3.09 3.21 21.10
N LYS A 158 -4.31 2.68 20.85
CA LYS A 158 -4.65 1.27 21.09
C LYS A 158 -3.88 0.30 20.20
N LEU A 159 -3.64 0.64 18.92
CA LEU A 159 -2.79 -0.18 18.04
C LEU A 159 -1.36 -0.27 18.57
N SER A 160 -0.81 0.85 19.05
CA SER A 160 0.56 0.87 19.60
C SER A 160 0.66 0.05 20.89
N GLU A 161 -0.33 0.15 21.79
CA GLU A 161 -0.45 -0.68 23.00
C GLU A 161 -0.55 -2.18 22.67
N TYR A 162 -1.29 -2.52 21.62
CA TYR A 162 -1.57 -3.90 21.20
C TYR A 162 -0.45 -4.54 20.37
N SER A 163 0.54 -3.76 19.95
CA SER A 163 1.62 -4.21 19.08
C SER A 163 2.53 -5.28 19.71
N ASN A 164 3.09 -6.16 18.88
CA ASN A 164 3.97 -7.25 19.32
C ASN A 164 5.41 -6.99 18.85
N LYS A 165 6.20 -6.27 19.67
CA LYS A 165 7.59 -5.90 19.32
C LYS A 165 8.48 -7.11 19.00
N PRO A 166 8.43 -8.23 19.76
CA PRO A 166 9.21 -9.44 19.43
C PRO A 166 8.91 -10.03 18.03
N ARG A 167 7.67 -9.93 17.55
CA ARG A 167 7.25 -10.48 16.24
C ARG A 167 8.10 -9.94 15.08
N TYR A 168 8.55 -8.69 15.19
CA TYR A 168 9.29 -7.98 14.15
C TYR A 168 10.79 -7.80 14.46
N ALA A 169 11.35 -8.59 15.37
CA ALA A 169 12.79 -8.55 15.70
C ALA A 169 13.72 -9.01 14.55
N GLY A 170 13.18 -9.62 13.50
CA GLY A 170 13.91 -10.04 12.30
C GLY A 170 13.96 -8.97 11.22
N CYS A 171 13.99 -9.40 9.96
CA CYS A 171 13.88 -8.54 8.79
C CYS A 171 12.99 -9.21 7.74
N GLY A 172 12.24 -8.39 7.00
CA GLY A 172 11.32 -8.90 6.00
C GLY A 172 10.36 -7.84 5.50
N PHE A 173 9.19 -8.29 5.08
CA PHE A 173 8.13 -7.42 4.62
C PHE A 173 6.74 -7.94 4.99
N VAL A 174 5.76 -7.05 4.90
CA VAL A 174 4.35 -7.32 5.14
C VAL A 174 3.57 -6.78 3.95
N ILE A 175 2.62 -7.57 3.46
CA ILE A 175 1.76 -7.14 2.36
C ILE A 175 0.39 -6.80 2.92
N THR A 176 -0.09 -5.62 2.58
CA THR A 176 -1.44 -5.14 2.87
C THR A 176 -2.13 -4.75 1.58
N ARG A 177 -3.45 -4.53 1.62
CA ARG A 177 -4.14 -3.96 0.47
C ARG A 177 -3.69 -2.50 0.29
N GLY A 178 -2.99 -2.23 -0.81
CA GLY A 178 -2.53 -0.89 -1.17
C GLY A 178 -1.12 -0.51 -0.69
N ALA A 179 -0.45 -1.36 0.10
CA ALA A 179 0.92 -1.08 0.54
C ALA A 179 1.74 -2.34 0.85
N THR A 180 3.05 -2.24 0.64
CA THR A 180 4.04 -3.21 1.11
C THR A 180 4.94 -2.52 2.14
N ILE A 181 5.02 -3.09 3.34
CA ILE A 181 5.74 -2.52 4.48
C ILE A 181 6.99 -3.36 4.71
N PHE A 182 8.17 -2.77 4.51
CA PHE A 182 9.44 -3.42 4.80
C PHE A 182 9.85 -3.13 6.24
N TYR A 183 10.46 -4.10 6.89
CA TYR A 183 10.92 -3.95 8.27
C TYR A 183 12.26 -4.59 8.56
N LYS A 184 12.91 -4.04 9.57
CA LYS A 184 14.04 -4.66 10.26
C LYS A 184 14.07 -4.19 11.71
N ASN A 185 14.27 -5.13 12.65
CA ASN A 185 14.36 -4.86 14.08
C ASN A 185 13.22 -3.94 14.58
N ASN A 186 11.98 -4.27 14.22
CA ASN A 186 10.77 -3.54 14.60
C ASN A 186 10.72 -2.08 14.09
N SER A 187 11.55 -1.69 13.12
CA SER A 187 11.44 -0.40 12.41
C SER A 187 10.87 -0.61 11.01
N PHE A 188 9.90 0.22 10.62
CA PHE A 188 9.12 0.05 9.40
C PHE A 188 9.27 1.20 8.41
N SER A 189 9.33 0.85 7.13
CA SER A 189 9.29 1.77 5.99
C SER A 189 8.26 1.24 4.98
N THR A 190 7.26 2.05 4.63
CA THR A 190 6.14 1.62 3.77
C THR A 190 6.26 2.17 2.35
N VAL A 191 5.99 1.32 1.37
CA VAL A 191 5.79 1.66 -0.03
C VAL A 191 4.29 1.59 -0.32
N GLY A 192 3.67 2.76 -0.52
CA GLY A 192 2.21 2.92 -0.51
C GLY A 192 1.63 3.13 0.89
N ILE A 193 0.31 3.28 0.95
CA ILE A 193 -0.45 3.47 2.19
C ILE A 193 -1.57 2.42 2.25
N PRO A 194 -1.69 1.65 3.35
CA PRO A 194 -2.77 0.66 3.49
C PRO A 194 -4.16 1.32 3.40
N SER A 195 -5.09 0.70 2.67
CA SER A 195 -6.45 1.25 2.52
C SER A 195 -7.32 1.12 3.78
N HIS A 196 -7.01 0.13 4.63
CA HIS A 196 -7.64 -0.12 5.93
C HIS A 196 -6.53 -0.18 6.97
N TYR A 197 -6.25 0.98 7.57
CA TYR A 197 -5.10 1.21 8.43
C TYR A 197 -5.17 0.42 9.74
N TYR A 198 -6.34 0.41 10.40
CA TYR A 198 -6.52 -0.15 11.73
C TYR A 198 -6.61 -1.66 11.71
N SER A 199 -7.44 -2.25 10.84
CA SER A 199 -7.56 -3.71 10.71
C SER A 199 -6.24 -4.34 10.27
N ALA A 200 -5.56 -3.77 9.28
CA ALA A 200 -4.28 -4.29 8.82
C ALA A 200 -3.24 -4.27 9.95
N PHE A 201 -3.09 -3.16 10.66
CA PHE A 201 -2.09 -3.06 11.72
C PHE A 201 -2.43 -3.89 12.94
N ALA A 202 -3.71 -4.03 13.28
CA ALA A 202 -4.15 -4.90 14.35
C ALA A 202 -3.84 -6.37 14.03
N GLN A 203 -4.25 -6.86 12.86
CA GLN A 203 -4.02 -8.25 12.45
C GLN A 203 -2.53 -8.60 12.40
N LEU A 204 -1.72 -7.65 11.93
CA LEU A 204 -0.28 -7.80 11.81
C LEU A 204 0.45 -7.44 13.12
N GLN A 205 -0.23 -6.86 14.10
CA GLN A 205 0.35 -6.35 15.35
C GLN A 205 1.50 -5.35 15.10
N ILE A 206 1.36 -4.53 14.05
CA ILE A 206 2.33 -3.49 13.68
C ILE A 206 2.14 -2.31 14.63
N ASP A 207 3.23 -1.85 15.23
CA ASP A 207 3.26 -0.62 16.01
C ASP A 207 3.36 0.59 15.07
N PRO A 208 2.31 1.43 14.92
CA PRO A 208 2.39 2.62 14.10
C PRO A 208 3.46 3.61 14.58
N ALA A 209 3.90 3.53 15.85
CA ALA A 209 4.96 4.38 16.39
C ALA A 209 6.28 4.17 15.64
N ASN A 210 6.53 2.95 15.19
CA ASN A 210 7.79 2.56 14.56
C ASN A 210 7.79 2.67 13.02
N ILE A 211 6.69 3.17 12.44
CA ILE A 211 6.65 3.61 11.05
C ILE A 211 7.41 4.92 10.94
N ARG A 212 8.52 4.88 10.20
CA ARG A 212 9.46 6.00 10.06
C ARG A 212 9.35 6.67 8.70
N ASP A 213 9.18 5.88 7.67
CA ASP A 213 9.28 6.32 6.29
C ASP A 213 8.02 5.88 5.52
N VAL A 214 7.42 6.81 4.78
CA VAL A 214 6.25 6.57 3.93
C VAL A 214 6.57 7.06 2.52
N ILE A 215 6.56 6.14 1.56
CA ILE A 215 6.72 6.43 0.14
C ILE A 215 5.33 6.45 -0.48
N ILE A 216 4.88 7.64 -0.86
CA ILE A 216 3.55 7.86 -1.41
C ILE A 216 3.60 7.50 -2.90
N THR A 217 2.89 6.44 -3.29
CA THR A 217 2.82 5.92 -4.66
C THR A 217 1.52 6.31 -5.38
N ASN A 218 0.54 6.81 -4.61
CA ASN A 218 -0.72 7.34 -5.11
C ASN A 218 -0.61 8.84 -5.39
N THR A 219 -1.66 9.41 -5.98
CA THR A 219 -1.67 10.80 -6.42
C THR A 219 -1.87 11.83 -5.31
N ASN A 220 -2.20 11.42 -4.08
CA ASN A 220 -2.46 12.34 -2.97
C ASN A 220 -2.05 11.76 -1.61
N SER A 221 -1.85 12.63 -0.62
CA SER A 221 -1.47 12.27 0.75
C SER A 221 -2.66 11.98 1.67
N MET A 222 -3.91 12.04 1.19
CA MET A 222 -5.12 11.98 2.03
C MET A 222 -5.19 10.73 2.92
N PRO A 223 -4.80 9.52 2.46
CA PRO A 223 -4.80 8.32 3.30
C PRO A 223 -3.79 8.37 4.45
N LEU A 224 -2.84 9.30 4.43
CA LEU A 224 -1.80 9.46 5.46
C LEU A 224 -2.28 10.31 6.65
N VAL A 225 -3.36 11.07 6.49
CA VAL A 225 -3.86 12.02 7.50
C VAL A 225 -4.10 11.37 8.87
N PRO A 226 -4.75 10.20 8.99
CA PRO A 226 -4.96 9.57 10.30
C PRO A 226 -3.65 9.31 11.06
N LEU A 227 -2.61 8.84 10.37
CA LEU A 227 -1.29 8.61 10.97
C LEU A 227 -0.63 9.94 11.38
N ILE A 228 -0.65 10.96 10.51
CA ILE A 228 -0.06 12.27 10.80
C ILE A 228 -0.76 12.90 12.00
N LYS A 229 -2.09 12.83 12.06
CA LYS A 229 -2.89 13.34 13.17
C LYS A 229 -2.51 12.68 14.49
N TRP A 230 -2.35 11.36 14.51
CA TRP A 230 -1.86 10.67 15.70
C TRP A 230 -0.41 11.04 16.06
N LYS A 231 0.50 11.08 15.08
CA LYS A 231 1.88 11.51 15.30
C LYS A 231 1.96 12.96 15.80
N ASN A 232 1.06 13.84 15.34
CA ASN A 232 0.94 15.20 15.85
C ASN A 232 0.53 15.21 17.32
N ALA A 233 -0.50 14.45 17.69
CA ALA A 233 -0.92 14.31 19.08
C ALA A 233 0.18 13.72 19.98
N ALA A 234 1.02 12.83 19.45
CA ALA A 234 2.10 12.16 20.17
C ALA A 234 3.46 12.90 20.10
N GLY A 235 3.59 14.04 19.41
CA GLY A 235 4.88 14.70 19.17
C GLY A 235 5.89 13.87 18.37
N GLY A 236 5.39 12.99 17.51
CA GLY A 236 6.16 12.03 16.73
C GLY A 236 6.80 12.61 15.47
N ARG A 237 7.59 11.76 14.80
CA ARG A 237 8.29 12.07 13.56
C ARG A 237 7.90 11.14 12.43
N LEU A 238 7.90 11.66 11.21
CA LEU A 238 7.64 10.89 9.99
C LEU A 238 8.44 11.46 8.82
N ARG A 239 9.06 10.59 8.03
CA ARG A 239 9.69 10.97 6.76
C ARG A 239 8.77 10.58 5.61
N ILE A 240 8.47 11.53 4.74
CA ILE A 240 7.55 11.36 3.61
C ILE A 240 8.31 11.56 2.31
N PHE A 241 8.20 10.58 1.42
CA PHE A 241 8.71 10.64 0.05
C PHE A 241 7.55 10.85 -0.91
N TYR A 242 7.44 12.06 -1.45
CA TYR A 242 6.30 12.48 -2.27
C TYR A 242 6.67 13.67 -3.17
N ASP A 243 6.11 13.74 -4.37
CA ASP A 243 6.49 14.78 -5.34
C ASP A 243 5.78 16.12 -5.17
N ASN A 244 4.67 16.19 -4.42
CA ASN A 244 3.96 17.44 -4.17
C ASN A 244 4.45 18.11 -2.87
N ASP A 245 5.49 18.93 -2.98
CA ASP A 245 6.09 19.68 -1.86
C ASP A 245 5.09 20.65 -1.20
N ASP A 246 4.24 21.30 -2.00
CA ASP A 246 3.26 22.26 -1.48
C ASP A 246 2.22 21.59 -0.57
N GLU A 247 1.80 20.37 -0.93
CA GLU A 247 0.90 19.57 -0.09
C GLU A 247 1.54 19.18 1.24
N ILE A 248 2.81 18.77 1.24
CA ILE A 248 3.51 18.41 2.48
C ILE A 248 3.78 19.65 3.36
N LYS A 249 4.11 20.80 2.77
CA LYS A 249 4.26 22.06 3.52
C LYS A 249 2.96 22.47 4.21
N LEU A 250 1.83 22.31 3.53
CA LEU A 250 0.52 22.62 4.12
C LEU A 250 0.15 21.62 5.23
N LEU A 251 0.46 20.34 5.07
CA LEU A 251 0.33 19.34 6.14
C LEU A 251 1.22 19.68 7.34
N GLN A 252 2.48 20.05 7.12
CA GLN A 252 3.42 20.48 8.17
C GLN A 252 2.90 21.68 8.97
N LYS A 253 2.33 22.67 8.27
CA LYS A 253 1.71 23.83 8.92
C LYS A 253 0.52 23.43 9.77
N LEU A 254 -0.37 22.57 9.24
CA LEU A 254 -1.59 22.15 9.91
C LEU A 254 -1.29 21.27 11.13
N PHE A 255 -0.37 20.31 10.98
CA PHE A 255 0.05 19.35 12.01
C PHE A 255 1.45 19.69 12.55
N ASN A 256 1.56 20.86 13.17
CA ASN A 256 2.84 21.46 13.55
C ASN A 256 3.57 20.78 14.72
N GLN A 257 2.92 19.90 15.47
CA GLN A 257 3.56 19.10 16.53
C GLN A 257 4.19 17.82 15.96
N CYS A 258 3.85 17.44 14.73
CA CYS A 258 4.51 16.33 14.04
C CYS A 258 5.75 16.83 13.28
N THR A 259 6.91 16.25 13.55
CA THR A 259 8.11 16.52 12.77
C THR A 259 8.04 15.75 11.44
N LEU A 260 7.59 16.41 10.38
CA LEU A 260 7.57 15.82 9.03
C LEU A 260 8.83 16.19 8.26
N HIS A 261 9.59 15.19 7.81
CA HIS A 261 10.71 15.39 6.90
C HIS A 261 10.29 15.01 5.47
N HIS A 262 10.35 15.97 4.55
CA HIS A 262 9.97 15.76 3.16
C HIS A 262 11.17 15.53 2.24
N LYS A 263 11.00 14.62 1.28
CA LYS A 263 11.89 14.45 0.13
C LYS A 263 11.05 14.10 -1.11
N SER A 264 11.52 14.46 -2.31
CA SER A 264 10.88 14.04 -3.56
C SER A 264 10.96 12.53 -3.76
N SER A 265 9.93 11.94 -4.39
CA SER A 265 9.90 10.52 -4.76
C SER A 265 10.68 10.19 -6.04
N LYS A 266 11.12 11.19 -6.81
CA LYS A 266 11.85 10.97 -8.07
C LYS A 266 13.25 10.39 -7.90
N ASN A 267 13.94 10.68 -6.80
CA ASN A 267 15.27 10.15 -6.49
C ASN A 267 15.42 10.04 -4.98
N PHE A 268 14.76 9.06 -4.39
CA PHE A 268 14.81 8.88 -2.96
C PHE A 268 15.76 7.78 -2.53
N VAL A 269 16.42 8.04 -1.41
CA VAL A 269 17.11 7.04 -0.61
C VAL A 269 16.59 7.17 0.82
N CYS A 270 16.02 6.08 1.30
CA CYS A 270 15.48 5.90 2.62
C CYS A 270 16.44 4.99 3.39
N ASP A 271 17.32 5.59 4.19
CA ASP A 271 18.20 4.86 5.09
C ASP A 271 17.58 4.75 6.47
N ASN A 272 17.39 3.52 6.91
CA ASN A 272 16.96 3.17 8.24
C ASN A 272 18.19 2.76 9.08
N PRO A 273 18.37 3.29 10.30
CA PRO A 273 19.51 2.95 11.16
C PRO A 273 19.61 1.47 11.50
N GLU A 274 18.52 0.70 11.41
CA GLU A 274 18.53 -0.75 11.60
C GLU A 274 19.22 -1.50 10.44
N GLY A 275 19.61 -0.79 9.37
CA GLY A 275 20.32 -1.35 8.23
C GLY A 275 19.38 -1.91 7.18
N ILE A 276 18.27 -1.21 6.92
CA ILE A 276 17.49 -1.35 5.69
C ILE A 276 17.57 -0.04 4.90
N THR A 277 17.89 -0.15 3.60
CA THR A 277 17.93 0.99 2.69
C THR A 277 16.94 0.74 1.56
N ILE A 278 16.04 1.68 1.30
CA ILE A 278 15.10 1.63 0.18
C ILE A 278 15.42 2.78 -0.77
N GLN A 279 15.67 2.47 -2.03
CA GLN A 279 15.93 3.46 -3.07
C GLN A 279 15.09 3.18 -4.31
N ASN A 280 14.69 4.21 -5.03
CA ASN A 280 13.91 4.03 -6.24
C ASN A 280 14.77 3.71 -7.47
N ILE A 281 14.16 3.10 -8.49
CA ILE A 281 14.82 2.69 -9.73
C ILE A 281 14.42 3.65 -10.86
N ALA A 282 15.39 4.34 -11.45
CA ALA A 282 15.21 5.13 -12.67
C ALA A 282 14.03 6.12 -12.65
N SER A 283 13.82 6.82 -11.52
CA SER A 283 12.69 7.73 -11.30
C SER A 283 11.29 7.09 -11.39
N SER A 284 11.20 5.76 -11.35
CA SER A 284 9.94 5.03 -11.15
C SER A 284 9.64 4.85 -9.66
N HIS A 285 8.47 4.30 -9.33
CA HIS A 285 8.21 3.89 -7.95
C HIS A 285 8.81 2.52 -7.59
N ASN A 286 9.33 1.75 -8.57
CA ASN A 286 10.01 0.50 -8.28
C ASN A 286 11.20 0.72 -7.34
N CYS A 287 11.42 -0.23 -6.43
CA CYS A 287 12.36 -0.05 -5.33
C CYS A 287 13.46 -1.12 -5.32
N ILE A 288 14.68 -0.72 -4.96
CA ILE A 288 15.76 -1.60 -4.49
C ILE A 288 15.78 -1.50 -2.98
N ILE A 289 15.67 -2.63 -2.32
CA ILE A 289 15.72 -2.77 -0.87
C ILE A 289 16.98 -3.53 -0.50
N ALA A 290 17.95 -2.85 0.10
CA ALA A 290 19.15 -3.46 0.65
C ALA A 290 18.95 -3.74 2.14
N ILE A 291 19.12 -4.98 2.57
CA ILE A 291 18.99 -5.40 3.97
C ILE A 291 20.33 -5.92 4.45
N LYS A 292 20.89 -5.28 5.48
CA LYS A 292 22.19 -5.67 6.04
C LYS A 292 22.10 -6.88 6.95
N ASN A 293 23.16 -7.69 7.03
CA ASN A 293 23.33 -8.75 8.03
C ASN A 293 22.15 -9.74 8.13
N VAL A 294 21.62 -10.21 7.00
CA VAL A 294 20.49 -11.15 6.99
C VAL A 294 20.94 -12.53 7.45
N LYS A 295 20.26 -13.04 8.48
CA LYS A 295 20.50 -14.37 9.06
C LYS A 295 19.96 -15.48 8.13
N PRO A 296 20.48 -16.71 8.24
CA PRO A 296 21.61 -17.14 9.08
C PRO A 296 22.99 -16.87 8.49
N ALA A 297 23.13 -16.51 7.22
CA ALA A 297 24.43 -16.28 6.60
C ALA A 297 25.13 -14.99 7.08
N THR A 298 24.40 -14.07 7.72
CA THR A 298 24.89 -12.73 8.11
C THR A 298 25.51 -12.00 6.92
N LYS A 299 24.80 -12.03 5.79
CA LYS A 299 25.18 -11.33 4.57
C LYS A 299 24.16 -10.26 4.22
N ASP A 300 24.62 -9.23 3.55
CA ASP A 300 23.76 -8.22 2.96
C ASP A 300 23.05 -8.83 1.76
N ILE A 301 21.76 -8.55 1.63
CA ILE A 301 20.97 -8.98 0.47
C ILE A 301 20.28 -7.78 -0.18
N THR A 302 20.02 -7.92 -1.46
CA THR A 302 19.28 -6.96 -2.26
C THR A 302 17.98 -7.58 -2.74
N ILE A 303 16.87 -6.89 -2.51
CA ILE A 303 15.55 -7.23 -3.02
C ILE A 303 15.14 -6.15 -4.02
N VAL A 304 14.64 -6.55 -5.20
CA VAL A 304 14.03 -5.63 -6.16
C VAL A 304 12.52 -5.80 -6.08
N TYR A 305 11.81 -4.73 -5.72
CA TYR A 305 10.35 -4.68 -5.68
C TYR A 305 9.79 -3.96 -6.90
N ILE A 306 9.10 -4.71 -7.76
CA ILE A 306 8.50 -4.25 -9.02
C ILE A 306 6.99 -4.15 -8.84
N HIS A 307 6.51 -2.93 -8.61
CA HIS A 307 5.09 -2.61 -8.41
C HIS A 307 4.59 -1.44 -9.28
N ASP A 308 5.47 -0.91 -10.13
CA ASP A 308 5.19 0.13 -11.11
C ASP A 308 5.62 -0.33 -12.51
N PRO A 309 4.74 -0.27 -13.53
CA PRO A 309 5.11 -0.57 -14.92
C PRO A 309 6.24 0.32 -15.45
N SER A 310 6.39 1.54 -14.93
CA SER A 310 7.44 2.46 -15.33
C SER A 310 8.80 1.96 -14.82
N GLY A 311 9.87 2.06 -15.62
CA GLY A 311 11.21 1.60 -15.21
C GLY A 311 11.39 0.08 -15.10
N ILE A 312 10.45 -0.73 -15.59
CA ILE A 312 10.52 -2.21 -15.49
C ILE A 312 11.79 -2.81 -16.11
N THR A 313 12.28 -2.25 -17.21
CA THR A 313 13.50 -2.74 -17.88
C THR A 313 14.72 -2.60 -16.97
N GLN A 314 14.88 -1.43 -16.35
CA GLN A 314 15.96 -1.16 -15.39
C GLN A 314 15.81 -2.03 -14.13
N ALA A 315 14.59 -2.25 -13.66
CA ALA A 315 14.32 -3.12 -12.52
C ALA A 315 14.73 -4.58 -12.79
N ILE A 316 14.43 -5.10 -13.98
CA ILE A 316 14.81 -6.46 -14.41
C ILE A 316 16.33 -6.59 -14.59
N GLU A 317 17.01 -5.54 -15.06
CA GLU A 317 18.46 -5.50 -15.25
C GLU A 317 19.24 -5.32 -13.92
N THR A 318 18.56 -4.88 -12.86
CA THR A 318 19.17 -4.72 -11.54
C THR A 318 19.42 -6.08 -10.91
N ALA A 319 20.67 -6.38 -10.56
CA ALA A 319 21.03 -7.63 -9.89
C ALA A 319 20.46 -7.67 -8.45
N ALA A 320 19.75 -8.74 -8.12
CA ALA A 320 19.12 -8.92 -6.83
C ALA A 320 19.22 -10.37 -6.33
N ASN A 321 19.14 -10.56 -5.02
CA ASN A 321 18.99 -11.87 -4.41
C ASN A 321 17.53 -12.36 -4.43
N LEU A 322 16.57 -11.45 -4.61
CA LEU A 322 15.15 -11.73 -4.68
C LEU A 322 14.42 -10.66 -5.48
N TYR A 323 13.54 -11.07 -6.39
CA TYR A 323 12.60 -10.17 -7.08
C TYR A 323 11.20 -10.37 -6.51
N ILE A 324 10.56 -9.28 -6.04
CA ILE A 324 9.17 -9.26 -5.61
C ILE A 324 8.39 -8.50 -6.67
N ILE A 325 7.36 -9.10 -7.26
CA ILE A 325 6.63 -8.51 -8.39
C ILE A 325 5.13 -8.59 -8.14
N ASP A 326 4.41 -7.48 -8.28
CA ASP A 326 2.95 -7.48 -8.19
C ASP A 326 2.33 -8.34 -9.31
N TYR A 327 1.32 -9.15 -8.98
CA TYR A 327 0.74 -10.16 -9.87
C TYR A 327 0.30 -9.60 -11.23
N GLU A 328 -0.37 -8.44 -11.25
CA GLU A 328 -0.83 -7.82 -12.49
C GLU A 328 0.33 -7.40 -13.42
N ILE A 329 1.45 -6.97 -12.84
CA ILE A 329 2.67 -6.67 -13.59
C ILE A 329 3.30 -7.97 -14.05
N TYR A 330 3.47 -8.96 -13.17
CA TYR A 330 4.07 -10.24 -13.50
C TYR A 330 3.33 -10.94 -14.65
N LYS A 331 1.99 -11.03 -14.57
CA LYS A 331 1.12 -11.61 -15.59
C LYS A 331 1.36 -10.96 -16.97
N LYS A 332 1.50 -9.63 -17.00
CA LYS A 332 1.75 -8.89 -18.25
C LYS A 332 3.21 -8.88 -18.66
N ALA A 333 4.15 -8.99 -17.74
CA ALA A 333 5.59 -8.92 -17.99
C ALA A 333 6.29 -10.29 -18.00
N ALA A 334 5.56 -11.41 -17.91
CA ALA A 334 6.13 -12.76 -17.76
C ALA A 334 7.29 -13.08 -18.72
N MET A 335 7.19 -12.69 -20.00
CA MET A 335 8.28 -12.86 -20.98
C MET A 335 9.55 -12.06 -20.65
N LEU A 336 9.40 -10.87 -20.05
CA LEU A 336 10.52 -10.04 -19.62
C LEU A 336 11.15 -10.60 -18.34
N CYS A 337 10.33 -11.16 -17.45
CA CYS A 337 10.73 -11.71 -16.15
C CYS A 337 11.24 -13.16 -16.22
N ALA A 338 11.24 -13.82 -17.39
CA ALA A 338 11.56 -15.24 -17.52
C ALA A 338 12.99 -15.61 -17.06
N SER A 339 13.93 -14.66 -17.10
CA SER A 339 15.30 -14.86 -16.65
C SER A 339 15.53 -14.48 -15.17
N LEU A 340 14.50 -13.94 -14.50
CA LEU A 340 14.61 -13.54 -13.11
C LEU A 340 14.51 -14.76 -12.20
N SER A 341 15.39 -14.82 -11.20
CA SER A 341 15.43 -15.93 -10.26
C SER A 341 16.21 -15.53 -8.99
N PRO A 342 15.69 -15.75 -7.77
CA PRO A 342 14.32 -16.20 -7.46
C PRO A 342 13.28 -15.08 -7.58
N VAL A 343 12.04 -15.44 -7.90
CA VAL A 343 10.89 -14.52 -8.04
C VAL A 343 9.78 -14.90 -7.05
N ILE A 344 9.27 -13.89 -6.36
CA ILE A 344 8.04 -13.94 -5.58
C ILE A 344 7.00 -13.03 -6.22
N VAL A 345 5.77 -13.54 -6.30
CA VAL A 345 4.63 -12.80 -6.85
C VAL A 345 3.69 -12.38 -5.73
N VAL A 346 3.38 -11.09 -5.68
CA VAL A 346 2.43 -10.52 -4.72
C VAL A 346 1.04 -10.53 -5.33
N ASP A 347 0.19 -11.42 -4.84
CA ASP A 347 -1.18 -11.59 -5.29
C ASP A 347 -2.16 -10.90 -4.32
N SER A 348 -2.16 -9.57 -4.39
CA SER A 348 -2.97 -8.72 -3.51
C SER A 348 -4.48 -8.97 -3.62
N ASN A 349 -4.95 -9.52 -4.75
CA ASN A 349 -6.38 -9.77 -5.02
C ASN A 349 -6.77 -11.24 -4.87
N ARG A 350 -5.81 -12.14 -4.62
CA ARG A 350 -6.03 -13.61 -4.57
C ARG A 350 -6.59 -14.19 -5.89
N GLU A 351 -6.24 -13.57 -7.01
CA GLU A 351 -6.69 -13.95 -8.37
C GLU A 351 -5.61 -14.75 -9.13
N GLY A 352 -4.49 -15.04 -8.47
CA GLY A 352 -3.36 -15.78 -8.99
C GLY A 352 -3.68 -17.20 -9.41
N VAL A 353 -3.25 -17.56 -10.60
CA VAL A 353 -3.07 -18.97 -10.99
C VAL A 353 -1.66 -19.38 -10.58
N PRO A 354 -1.48 -20.48 -9.82
CA PRO A 354 -0.16 -20.97 -9.43
C PRO A 354 0.70 -21.30 -10.65
N ILE A 355 1.92 -20.77 -10.68
CA ILE A 355 2.91 -21.02 -11.71
C ILE A 355 4.02 -21.88 -11.11
N LYS A 356 4.48 -22.88 -11.88
CA LYS A 356 5.56 -23.78 -11.46
C LYS A 356 6.79 -22.96 -11.05
N ASP A 357 7.36 -23.31 -9.90
CA ASP A 357 8.56 -22.71 -9.32
C ASP A 357 8.46 -21.22 -8.94
N VAL A 358 7.26 -20.65 -8.95
CA VAL A 358 6.99 -19.29 -8.47
C VAL A 358 6.32 -19.36 -7.10
N THR A 359 6.87 -18.60 -6.17
CA THR A 359 6.34 -18.50 -4.81
C THR A 359 5.40 -17.30 -4.72
N TYR A 360 4.25 -17.46 -4.06
CA TYR A 360 3.22 -16.42 -3.96
C TYR A 360 3.15 -15.87 -2.54
N CYS A 361 2.97 -14.56 -2.44
CA CYS A 361 2.63 -13.88 -1.21
C CYS A 361 1.24 -13.26 -1.33
N ILE A 362 0.42 -13.45 -0.31
CA ILE A 362 -0.93 -12.89 -0.19
C ILE A 362 -0.98 -11.81 0.91
N PRO A 363 -1.96 -10.89 0.88
CA PRO A 363 -2.13 -9.87 1.91
C PRO A 363 -2.33 -10.42 3.32
N SER A 364 -2.20 -9.53 4.30
CA SER A 364 -2.46 -9.76 5.72
C SER A 364 -1.53 -10.77 6.39
N ASN A 365 -0.35 -10.96 5.82
CA ASN A 365 0.65 -11.90 6.32
C ASN A 365 2.03 -11.25 6.44
N GLN A 366 2.80 -11.73 7.41
CA GLN A 366 4.20 -11.36 7.61
C GLN A 366 5.11 -12.31 6.85
N TYR A 367 6.15 -11.77 6.19
CA TYR A 367 7.14 -12.53 5.46
C TYR A 367 8.55 -12.15 5.94
N ASP A 368 9.12 -12.97 6.84
CA ASP A 368 10.53 -12.85 7.21
C ASP A 368 11.42 -13.35 6.09
N VAL A 369 12.58 -12.72 5.91
CA VAL A 369 13.56 -13.14 4.92
C VAL A 369 14.79 -13.71 5.61
N ARG A 370 15.21 -14.89 5.17
CA ARG A 370 16.45 -15.56 5.59
C ARG A 370 17.29 -15.93 4.37
N TYR A 371 18.61 -15.88 4.53
CA TYR A 371 19.57 -16.18 3.46
C TYR A 371 20.55 -17.28 3.88
N TYR A 372 20.64 -18.33 3.07
CA TYR A 372 21.42 -19.53 3.34
C TYR A 372 22.51 -19.76 2.27
N LEU A 373 23.74 -19.98 2.73
CA LEU A 373 24.85 -20.43 1.88
C LEU A 373 25.02 -21.95 1.91
N ASP A 374 24.65 -22.59 3.01
CA ASP A 374 24.76 -24.03 3.23
C ASP A 374 23.39 -24.69 3.11
N GLU A 375 23.28 -25.59 2.15
CA GLU A 375 22.08 -26.40 1.90
C GLU A 375 21.72 -27.29 3.09
N LYS A 376 22.71 -27.86 3.78
CA LYS A 376 22.43 -28.75 4.93
C LYS A 376 21.77 -27.98 6.06
N LYS A 377 22.23 -26.75 6.30
CA LYS A 377 21.61 -25.85 7.26
C LYS A 377 20.20 -25.43 6.85
N LEU A 378 19.99 -25.10 5.57
CA LEU A 378 18.65 -24.81 5.03
C LEU A 378 17.70 -25.98 5.29
N LEU A 379 18.11 -27.19 4.91
CA LEU A 379 17.29 -28.39 5.07
C LEU A 379 17.00 -28.67 6.56
N SER A 380 18.00 -28.54 7.43
CA SER A 380 17.83 -28.69 8.88
C SER A 380 16.81 -27.70 9.45
N ASP A 381 16.90 -26.42 9.09
CA ASP A 381 15.97 -25.39 9.57
C ASP A 381 14.55 -25.65 9.04
N MET A 382 14.38 -26.09 7.78
CA MET A 382 13.06 -26.43 7.23
C MET A 382 12.44 -27.68 7.85
N LEU A 383 13.25 -28.71 8.13
CA LEU A 383 12.80 -29.92 8.81
C LEU A 383 12.33 -29.63 10.24
N SER A 384 12.92 -28.63 10.92
CA SER A 384 12.48 -28.21 12.25
C SER A 384 11.05 -27.63 12.27
N CYS A 385 10.54 -27.19 11.11
CA CYS A 385 9.18 -26.69 10.93
C CYS A 385 8.19 -27.78 10.48
N CYS A 386 8.65 -29.02 10.30
CA CYS A 386 7.84 -30.17 9.88
C CYS A 386 7.48 -31.07 11.09
N SER A 387 6.68 -32.11 10.88
CA SER A 387 6.46 -33.13 11.90
C SER A 387 7.73 -33.96 12.15
N LYS A 388 7.89 -34.48 13.38
CA LYS A 388 9.06 -35.29 13.75
C LYS A 388 9.14 -36.57 12.91
N GLU A 389 7.99 -37.16 12.63
CA GLU A 389 7.83 -38.37 11.83
C GLU A 389 8.30 -38.12 10.39
N PHE A 390 7.89 -37.00 9.79
CA PHE A 390 8.33 -36.59 8.46
C PHE A 390 9.84 -36.37 8.42
N ALA A 391 10.40 -35.66 9.41
CA ALA A 391 11.83 -35.41 9.46
C ALA A 391 12.66 -36.69 9.60
N GLN A 392 12.16 -37.67 10.37
CA GLN A 392 12.78 -39.00 10.47
C GLN A 392 12.69 -39.78 9.17
N ALA A 393 11.55 -39.73 8.46
CA ALA A 393 11.39 -40.41 7.17
C ALA A 393 12.34 -39.85 6.10
N ILE A 394 12.49 -38.52 6.05
CA ILE A 394 13.48 -37.85 5.17
C ILE A 394 14.91 -38.29 5.51
N SER A 395 15.25 -38.35 6.79
CA SER A 395 16.60 -38.76 7.23
C SER A 395 16.92 -40.22 6.90
N LYS A 396 15.90 -41.08 6.76
CA LYS A 396 16.02 -42.49 6.36
C LYS A 396 15.87 -42.72 4.86
N GLU A 397 15.61 -41.67 4.08
CA GLU A 397 15.26 -41.75 2.65
C GLU A 397 14.04 -42.66 2.37
N ASP A 398 13.09 -42.75 3.30
CA ASP A 398 11.88 -43.59 3.18
C ASP A 398 10.73 -42.82 2.51
N PHE A 399 10.75 -42.79 1.18
CA PHE A 399 9.79 -42.04 0.39
C PHE A 399 8.38 -42.65 0.33
N ASP A 400 8.21 -43.92 0.68
CA ASP A 400 6.89 -44.53 0.81
C ASP A 400 6.20 -44.04 2.07
N GLU A 401 6.93 -43.98 3.19
CA GLU A 401 6.39 -43.39 4.42
C GLU A 401 6.15 -41.88 4.27
N ILE A 402 7.00 -41.15 3.53
CA ILE A 402 6.76 -39.73 3.21
C ILE A 402 5.41 -39.54 2.48
N GLU A 403 5.15 -40.31 1.43
CA GLU A 403 3.89 -40.20 0.68
C GLU A 403 2.67 -40.54 1.56
N LYS A 404 2.82 -41.54 2.43
CA LYS A 404 1.79 -41.92 3.40
C LYS A 404 1.55 -40.83 4.46
N LEU A 405 2.60 -40.20 5.00
CA LEU A 405 2.46 -39.11 5.97
C LEU A 405 1.78 -37.88 5.38
N LEU A 406 2.07 -37.56 4.11
CA LEU A 406 1.47 -36.41 3.42
C LEU A 406 -0.02 -36.61 3.08
N THR A 407 -0.50 -37.85 3.08
CA THR A 407 -1.91 -38.21 2.83
C THR A 407 -2.72 -38.38 4.12
N GLN A 408 -2.06 -38.34 5.29
CA GLN A 408 -2.73 -38.31 6.60
C GLN A 408 -3.28 -36.90 6.91
N GLU A 409 -4.18 -36.81 7.90
CA GLU A 409 -4.68 -35.53 8.42
C GLU A 409 -3.57 -34.76 9.18
N LEU A 410 -2.71 -34.10 8.42
CA LEU A 410 -1.76 -33.11 8.94
C LEU A 410 -2.44 -31.73 9.02
N SER A 411 -2.01 -30.93 9.99
CA SER A 411 -2.42 -29.52 9.99
C SER A 411 -1.95 -28.81 8.71
N PRO A 412 -2.73 -27.87 8.15
CA PRO A 412 -2.42 -27.26 6.86
C PRO A 412 -1.01 -26.64 6.76
N HIS A 413 -0.53 -26.01 7.84
CA HIS A 413 0.80 -25.38 7.87
C HIS A 413 1.93 -26.41 7.89
N ILE A 414 1.77 -27.54 8.61
CA ILE A 414 2.75 -28.62 8.60
C ILE A 414 2.83 -29.24 7.20
N LEU A 415 1.68 -29.52 6.56
CA LEU A 415 1.65 -30.04 5.20
C LEU A 415 2.37 -29.09 4.22
N TYR A 416 2.09 -27.78 4.32
CA TYR A 416 2.77 -26.76 3.52
C TYR A 416 4.29 -26.78 3.72
N ASN A 417 4.76 -26.84 4.97
CA ASN A 417 6.19 -26.90 5.30
C ASN A 417 6.86 -28.17 4.75
N CYS A 418 6.17 -29.31 4.81
CA CYS A 418 6.68 -30.57 4.27
C CYS A 418 6.83 -30.51 2.74
N ILE A 419 5.83 -29.96 2.03
CA ILE A 419 5.87 -29.76 0.58
C ILE A 419 7.04 -28.85 0.18
N GLN A 420 7.24 -27.75 0.90
CA GLN A 420 8.35 -26.83 0.61
C GLN A 420 9.71 -27.45 0.92
N THR A 421 9.80 -28.32 1.93
CA THR A 421 11.01 -29.10 2.24
C THR A 421 11.34 -30.09 1.13
N LEU A 422 10.34 -30.78 0.57
CA LEU A 422 10.54 -31.65 -0.59
C LEU A 422 11.03 -30.89 -1.82
N ARG A 423 10.60 -29.63 -2.01
CA ARG A 423 11.13 -28.78 -3.10
C ARG A 423 12.62 -28.51 -2.95
N VAL A 424 13.14 -28.33 -1.74
CA VAL A 424 14.59 -28.20 -1.51
C VAL A 424 15.29 -29.46 -2.01
N ILE A 425 14.85 -30.63 -1.57
CA ILE A 425 15.46 -31.91 -1.95
C ILE A 425 15.37 -32.13 -3.47
N LEU A 426 14.24 -31.78 -4.10
CA LEU A 426 14.06 -31.84 -5.55
C LEU A 426 15.10 -30.98 -6.30
N HIS A 427 15.36 -29.76 -5.84
CA HIS A 427 16.30 -28.85 -6.48
C HIS A 427 17.77 -29.17 -6.20
N SER A 428 18.03 -29.88 -5.10
CA SER A 428 19.37 -30.25 -4.64
C SER A 428 19.83 -31.63 -5.14
N THR A 429 18.89 -32.51 -5.51
CA THR A 429 19.23 -33.88 -5.92
C THR A 429 19.81 -33.95 -7.34
N THR A 430 20.88 -34.73 -7.49
CA THR A 430 21.43 -35.14 -8.79
C THR A 430 20.89 -36.51 -9.24
N ASN A 431 20.19 -37.22 -8.36
CA ASN A 431 19.64 -38.54 -8.65
C ASN A 431 18.30 -38.42 -9.41
N ARG A 432 18.28 -38.93 -10.65
CA ARG A 432 17.13 -38.85 -11.56
C ARG A 432 15.89 -39.60 -11.06
N ASP A 433 16.06 -40.74 -10.40
CA ASP A 433 14.94 -41.55 -9.92
C ASP A 433 14.31 -40.90 -8.69
N LEU A 434 15.16 -40.38 -7.80
CA LEU A 434 14.72 -39.57 -6.66
C LEU A 434 13.97 -38.32 -7.12
N TYR A 435 14.51 -37.60 -8.11
CA TYR A 435 13.86 -36.43 -8.70
C TYR A 435 12.44 -36.75 -9.18
N LYS A 436 12.28 -37.81 -9.99
CA LYS A 436 10.97 -38.22 -10.52
C LYS A 436 9.99 -38.61 -9.41
N ARG A 437 10.48 -39.27 -8.36
CA ARG A 437 9.66 -39.70 -7.22
C ARG A 437 9.12 -38.49 -6.46
N ILE A 438 9.98 -37.53 -6.13
CA ILE A 438 9.56 -36.30 -5.46
C ILE A 438 8.64 -35.45 -6.36
N GLU A 439 8.95 -35.31 -7.65
CA GLU A 439 8.11 -34.57 -8.60
C GLU A 439 6.70 -35.17 -8.68
N LYS A 440 6.57 -36.50 -8.68
CA LYS A 440 5.28 -37.20 -8.63
C LYS A 440 4.49 -36.91 -7.36
N ILE A 441 5.16 -36.88 -6.20
CA ILE A 441 4.54 -36.54 -4.91
C ILE A 441 4.03 -35.09 -4.95
N LEU A 442 4.90 -34.15 -5.34
CA LEU A 442 4.56 -32.72 -5.42
C LEU A 442 3.44 -32.43 -6.43
N TYR A 443 3.38 -33.15 -7.54
CA TYR A 443 2.30 -33.00 -8.52
C TYR A 443 0.92 -33.32 -7.93
N LYS A 444 0.83 -34.31 -7.03
CA LYS A 444 -0.41 -34.65 -6.31
C LYS A 444 -0.75 -33.63 -5.24
N MET A 445 0.25 -32.96 -4.68
CA MET A 445 0.17 -32.10 -3.51
C MET A 445 0.42 -30.63 -3.89
N GLN A 446 -0.53 -30.03 -4.61
CA GLN A 446 -0.48 -28.59 -4.89
C GLN A 446 -1.07 -27.79 -3.72
N THR A 447 -0.25 -26.97 -3.08
CA THR A 447 -0.70 -26.09 -1.99
C THR A 447 -0.44 -24.62 -2.30
N ARG A 448 -1.48 -23.80 -2.11
CA ARG A 448 -1.36 -22.34 -2.08
C ARG A 448 -0.91 -21.87 -0.68
N PRO A 449 -0.37 -20.65 -0.55
CA PRO A 449 -0.26 -20.00 0.76
C PRO A 449 -1.61 -20.03 1.48
N LEU A 450 -1.57 -20.27 2.78
CA LEU A 450 -2.75 -20.38 3.63
C LEU A 450 -3.33 -18.98 3.91
N PRO A 451 -4.66 -18.82 3.83
CA PRO A 451 -5.31 -17.50 3.90
C PRO A 451 -5.37 -16.88 5.29
N ASP A 452 -5.16 -17.66 6.35
CA ASP A 452 -5.27 -17.19 7.74
C ASP A 452 -4.02 -16.41 8.20
N SER A 453 -4.05 -15.87 9.41
CA SER A 453 -2.93 -15.13 10.00
C SER A 453 -1.73 -16.04 10.28
N TYR A 454 -0.85 -16.18 9.29
CA TYR A 454 0.39 -16.92 9.40
C TYR A 454 1.59 -15.97 9.36
N ARG A 455 2.68 -16.41 9.99
CA ARG A 455 4.00 -15.86 9.78
C ARG A 455 4.73 -16.77 8.80
N TYR A 456 5.15 -16.21 7.68
CA TYR A 456 5.93 -16.91 6.70
C TYR A 456 7.41 -16.57 6.85
N THR A 457 8.28 -17.55 6.64
CA THR A 457 9.72 -17.34 6.49
C THR A 457 10.13 -17.73 5.07
N ILE A 458 10.54 -16.74 4.28
CA ILE A 458 11.16 -16.91 2.98
C ILE A 458 12.62 -17.28 3.18
N MET A 459 13.00 -18.46 2.71
CA MET A 459 14.35 -18.99 2.78
C MET A 459 14.98 -18.97 1.40
N LEU A 460 15.98 -18.10 1.22
CA LEU A 460 16.70 -17.91 -0.03
C LEU A 460 17.96 -18.76 -0.07
N HIS A 461 18.11 -19.56 -1.13
CA HIS A 461 19.30 -20.34 -1.40
C HIS A 461 19.50 -20.54 -2.91
N ASN A 462 20.71 -20.25 -3.40
CA ASN A 462 21.03 -20.22 -4.83
C ASN A 462 20.00 -19.38 -5.61
N SER A 463 19.36 -19.96 -6.64
CA SER A 463 18.36 -19.33 -7.48
C SER A 463 16.92 -19.59 -7.02
N TYR A 464 16.72 -20.10 -5.80
CA TYR A 464 15.41 -20.53 -5.32
C TYR A 464 14.97 -19.81 -4.04
N ALA A 465 13.66 -19.62 -3.92
CA ALA A 465 13.00 -19.12 -2.73
C ALA A 465 11.98 -20.14 -2.23
N TYR A 466 12.18 -20.61 -1.01
CA TYR A 466 11.28 -21.53 -0.31
C TYR A 466 10.52 -20.76 0.75
N MET A 467 9.36 -21.28 1.17
CA MET A 467 8.59 -20.70 2.26
C MET A 467 8.27 -21.75 3.30
N THR A 468 8.33 -21.35 4.57
CA THR A 468 7.72 -22.10 5.68
C THR A 468 6.72 -21.18 6.37
N CYS A 469 5.74 -21.73 7.06
CA CYS A 469 4.75 -20.98 7.80
C CYS A 469 4.52 -21.53 9.21
N GLU A 470 4.18 -20.59 10.10
CA GLU A 470 3.82 -20.85 11.49
C GLU A 470 2.53 -20.09 11.81
N PRO A 471 1.56 -20.72 12.51
CA PRO A 471 0.34 -20.05 12.90
C PRO A 471 0.64 -18.93 13.90
N VAL A 472 0.00 -17.78 13.74
CA VAL A 472 0.12 -16.65 14.67
C VAL A 472 -1.17 -16.50 15.47
N GLN A 473 -1.05 -16.46 16.78
CA GLN A 473 -2.16 -16.08 17.64
C GLN A 473 -2.35 -14.56 17.59
N VAL A 474 -3.51 -14.12 17.10
CA VAL A 474 -3.89 -12.71 17.08
C VAL A 474 -4.94 -12.50 18.19
N PRO A 475 -4.60 -11.83 19.31
CA PRO A 475 -5.54 -11.63 20.42
C PRO A 475 -6.74 -10.76 20.05
N GLN A 476 -7.96 -11.28 19.88
CA GLN A 476 -9.11 -10.44 19.51
C GLN A 476 -9.72 -9.70 20.72
N GLU A 477 -9.03 -8.69 21.26
CA GLU A 477 -9.53 -7.91 22.41
C GLU A 477 -10.17 -6.57 22.02
N TYR A 478 -9.65 -5.88 20.99
CA TYR A 478 -10.15 -4.56 20.59
C TYR A 478 -10.75 -4.56 19.18
N PRO A 479 -11.94 -3.96 18.95
CA PRO A 479 -12.71 -4.12 17.73
C PRO A 479 -12.27 -3.20 16.58
N PHE A 480 -10.98 -3.22 16.22
CA PHE A 480 -10.38 -2.33 15.21
C PHE A 480 -11.10 -2.38 13.85
N GLU A 481 -11.40 -3.58 13.36
CA GLU A 481 -12.11 -3.78 12.09
C GLU A 481 -13.52 -3.17 12.13
N ALA A 482 -14.24 -3.33 13.24
CA ALA A 482 -15.57 -2.74 13.39
C ALA A 482 -15.51 -1.21 13.42
N ILE A 483 -14.43 -0.62 13.98
CA ILE A 483 -14.24 0.83 14.03
C ILE A 483 -14.02 1.41 12.63
N GLU A 484 -13.21 0.76 11.78
CA GLU A 484 -13.04 1.21 10.39
C GLU A 484 -14.32 1.12 9.57
N GLN A 485 -15.17 0.15 9.90
CA GLN A 485 -16.47 -0.01 9.26
C GLN A 485 -17.53 0.98 9.78
N LEU A 486 -17.26 1.77 10.84
CA LEU A 486 -18.20 2.82 11.29
C LEU A 486 -18.43 3.89 10.23
N ASP A 487 -17.45 4.05 9.34
CA ASP A 487 -17.49 4.97 8.20
C ASP A 487 -17.95 4.29 6.90
N GLU A 488 -18.47 3.06 6.96
CA GLU A 488 -19.12 2.40 5.83
C GLU A 488 -20.65 2.58 5.83
N PRO A 489 -21.29 2.76 4.66
CA PRO A 489 -22.74 2.91 4.54
C PRO A 489 -23.50 1.58 4.72
N SER A 490 -22.82 0.44 4.49
CA SER A 490 -23.37 -0.90 4.75
C SER A 490 -23.45 -1.15 6.26
N ARG A 491 -24.56 -1.77 6.70
CA ARG A 491 -24.79 -2.14 8.11
C ARG A 491 -23.63 -3.03 8.58
N PRO A 492 -22.75 -2.57 9.50
CA PRO A 492 -21.70 -3.43 9.99
C PRO A 492 -22.37 -4.56 10.77
N ALA A 493 -22.14 -5.81 10.36
CA ALA A 493 -22.48 -6.97 11.17
C ALA A 493 -21.44 -7.11 12.30
N SER A 494 -21.24 -6.05 13.08
CA SER A 494 -20.31 -6.07 14.20
C SER A 494 -21.07 -6.43 15.47
N TYR A 495 -20.81 -7.62 16.00
CA TYR A 495 -21.27 -8.04 17.33
C TYR A 495 -20.51 -7.33 18.47
N THR A 496 -19.42 -6.61 18.17
CA THR A 496 -18.50 -6.07 19.18
C THR A 496 -18.80 -4.63 19.59
N LEU A 497 -19.36 -3.79 18.70
CA LEU A 497 -19.77 -2.41 19.02
C LEU A 497 -21.22 -2.11 18.57
N PRO A 498 -22.21 -2.96 18.90
CA PRO A 498 -23.56 -2.82 18.36
C PRO A 498 -24.18 -1.47 18.74
N ASP A 499 -23.98 -0.99 19.97
CA ASP A 499 -24.60 0.25 20.44
C ASP A 499 -24.05 1.50 19.73
N ILE A 500 -22.74 1.56 19.48
CA ILE A 500 -22.12 2.67 18.74
C ILE A 500 -22.60 2.68 17.29
N CYS A 501 -22.52 1.53 16.61
CA CYS A 501 -22.98 1.38 15.23
C CYS A 501 -24.46 1.76 15.10
N ASN A 502 -25.32 1.20 15.98
CA ASN A 502 -26.75 1.48 15.98
C ASN A 502 -27.03 2.95 16.25
N ARG A 503 -26.34 3.58 17.20
CA ARG A 503 -26.50 5.01 17.49
C ARG A 503 -26.14 5.88 16.29
N ILE A 504 -25.02 5.62 15.63
CA ILE A 504 -24.61 6.38 14.43
C ILE A 504 -25.63 6.20 13.29
N ILE A 505 -26.08 4.96 13.04
CA ILE A 505 -27.10 4.68 12.00
C ILE A 505 -28.42 5.36 12.33
N GLU A 506 -28.85 5.32 13.60
CA GLU A 506 -30.08 5.96 14.06
C GLU A 506 -29.99 7.48 13.95
N ASP A 507 -28.89 8.10 14.37
CA ASP A 507 -28.69 9.54 14.29
C ASP A 507 -28.64 10.02 12.83
N ARG A 508 -28.00 9.28 11.92
CA ARG A 508 -28.05 9.58 10.47
C ARG A 508 -29.48 9.55 9.94
N LYS A 509 -30.28 8.55 10.32
CA LYS A 509 -31.71 8.48 9.93
C LYS A 509 -32.52 9.61 10.52
N ARG A 510 -32.32 9.92 11.80
CA ARG A 510 -33.00 11.02 12.49
C ARG A 510 -32.66 12.37 11.85
N LEU A 511 -31.41 12.57 11.42
CA LEU A 511 -31.01 13.77 10.69
C LEU A 511 -31.75 13.85 9.35
N GLU A 512 -31.80 12.77 8.56
CA GLU A 512 -32.56 12.76 7.30
C GLU A 512 -34.04 13.06 7.50
N MET A 513 -34.67 12.49 8.53
CA MET A 513 -36.06 12.80 8.88
C MET A 513 -36.25 14.29 9.22
N LEU A 514 -35.33 14.89 9.96
CA LEU A 514 -35.37 16.32 10.26
C LEU A 514 -35.21 17.16 8.99
N LEU A 515 -34.27 16.79 8.11
CA LEU A 515 -34.06 17.46 6.83
C LEU A 515 -35.31 17.38 5.93
N ASP A 516 -36.00 16.24 5.92
CA ASP A 516 -37.25 16.09 5.16
C ASP A 516 -38.33 17.08 5.63
N LEU A 517 -38.41 17.37 6.94
CA LEU A 517 -39.32 18.39 7.47
C LEU A 517 -38.94 19.81 6.98
N PHE A 518 -37.65 20.17 7.00
CA PHE A 518 -37.17 21.45 6.49
C PHE A 518 -37.49 21.64 5.00
N TYR A 519 -37.24 20.60 4.19
CA TYR A 519 -37.42 20.67 2.74
C TYR A 519 -38.87 20.55 2.28
N ALA A 520 -39.76 20.01 3.11
CA ALA A 520 -41.19 20.03 2.85
C ALA A 520 -41.74 21.47 2.83
N ASN A 521 -41.23 22.32 3.72
CA ASN A 521 -41.69 23.70 3.86
C ASN A 521 -40.92 24.68 2.98
N ASN A 522 -39.67 24.37 2.61
CA ASN A 522 -38.80 25.30 1.87
C ASN A 522 -38.32 24.74 0.52
N THR A 523 -39.14 24.95 -0.52
CA THR A 523 -38.91 24.36 -1.86
C THR A 523 -37.69 24.92 -2.60
N GLU A 524 -37.24 26.14 -2.29
CA GLU A 524 -36.04 26.73 -2.90
C GLU A 524 -34.77 26.09 -2.35
N ILE A 525 -34.63 26.03 -1.02
CA ILE A 525 -33.49 25.36 -0.38
C ILE A 525 -33.48 23.87 -0.74
N ALA A 526 -34.64 23.23 -0.92
CA ALA A 526 -34.73 21.84 -1.38
C ALA A 526 -34.14 21.62 -2.78
N LYS A 527 -34.31 22.58 -3.71
CA LYS A 527 -33.70 22.53 -5.05
C LYS A 527 -32.19 22.72 -4.97
N GLU A 528 -31.74 23.64 -4.13
CA GLU A 528 -30.33 23.89 -3.89
C GLU A 528 -29.63 22.65 -3.32
N ALA A 529 -30.20 22.05 -2.26
CA ALA A 529 -29.70 20.83 -1.64
C ALA A 529 -29.53 19.68 -2.64
N LYS A 530 -30.52 19.46 -3.53
CA LYS A 530 -30.43 18.45 -4.60
C LYS A 530 -29.31 18.73 -5.60
N SER A 531 -29.07 20.01 -5.92
CA SER A 531 -27.98 20.43 -6.81
C SER A 531 -26.61 20.14 -6.20
N ILE A 532 -26.43 20.50 -4.93
CA ILE A 532 -25.22 20.24 -4.15
C ILE A 532 -24.98 18.74 -4.02
N GLU A 533 -26.01 17.97 -3.68
CA GLU A 533 -25.95 16.52 -3.55
C GLU A 533 -25.46 15.86 -4.84
N LYS A 534 -26.02 16.26 -5.99
CA LYS A 534 -25.59 15.76 -7.30
C LYS A 534 -24.13 16.10 -7.58
N ALA A 535 -23.71 17.32 -7.29
CA ALA A 535 -22.33 17.76 -7.53
C ALA A 535 -21.33 17.02 -6.63
N ILE A 536 -21.62 16.89 -5.33
CA ILE A 536 -20.74 16.23 -4.36
C ILE A 536 -20.67 14.72 -4.63
N ASN A 537 -21.80 14.06 -4.89
CA ASN A 537 -21.82 12.63 -5.19
C ASN A 537 -21.08 12.31 -6.50
N LYS A 538 -21.10 13.22 -7.48
CA LYS A 538 -20.28 13.10 -8.69
C LYS A 538 -18.78 13.15 -8.35
N ARG A 539 -18.32 14.15 -7.59
CA ARG A 539 -16.92 14.26 -7.17
C ARG A 539 -16.45 13.05 -6.36
N LYS A 540 -17.26 12.58 -5.39
CA LYS A 540 -16.99 11.37 -4.59
C LYS A 540 -16.75 10.15 -5.49
N LYS A 541 -17.55 9.97 -6.54
CA LYS A 541 -17.40 8.87 -7.52
C LYS A 541 -16.12 8.97 -8.37
N GLU A 542 -15.73 10.17 -8.77
CA GLU A 542 -14.52 10.39 -9.58
C GLU A 542 -13.25 10.01 -8.81
N ILE A 543 -13.22 10.22 -7.49
CA ILE A 543 -12.03 9.97 -6.64
C ILE A 543 -12.00 8.55 -6.05
N THR A 544 -13.15 7.91 -5.84
CA THR A 544 -13.23 6.51 -5.38
C THR A 544 -12.92 5.47 -6.45
N GLN A 545 -12.84 5.86 -7.74
CA GLN A 545 -12.32 4.97 -8.77
C GLN A 545 -10.81 4.81 -8.60
N THR A 546 -10.38 3.66 -8.08
CA THR A 546 -8.96 3.31 -7.98
C THR A 546 -8.30 3.50 -9.36
N PRO A 547 -7.21 4.28 -9.47
CA PRO A 547 -6.53 4.43 -10.74
C PRO A 547 -6.08 3.04 -11.21
N LYS A 548 -6.61 2.61 -12.37
CA LYS A 548 -6.16 1.36 -12.99
C LYS A 548 -4.71 1.54 -13.41
N LEU A 549 -3.86 0.59 -13.04
CA LEU A 549 -2.45 0.58 -13.41
C LEU A 549 -2.32 0.65 -14.94
N ASP A 550 -1.66 1.68 -15.47
CA ASP A 550 -1.42 1.80 -16.92
C ASP A 550 -0.30 0.85 -17.36
N VAL A 551 -0.72 -0.35 -17.72
CA VAL A 551 0.15 -1.43 -18.18
C VAL A 551 0.53 -1.32 -19.66
N SER A 552 0.05 -0.29 -20.38
CA SER A 552 0.36 -0.11 -21.80
C SER A 552 1.86 0.08 -22.07
N LEU A 553 2.59 0.62 -21.08
CA LEU A 553 4.04 0.76 -21.08
C LEU A 553 4.78 -0.58 -21.22
N ILE A 554 4.28 -1.64 -20.58
CA ILE A 554 4.86 -3.00 -20.66
C ILE A 554 4.75 -3.52 -22.10
N THR A 555 3.64 -3.26 -22.78
CA THR A 555 3.43 -3.66 -24.18
C THR A 555 4.42 -2.99 -25.12
N LYS A 556 4.69 -1.69 -24.91
CA LYS A 556 5.69 -0.94 -25.69
C LYS A 556 7.10 -1.51 -25.50
N GLU A 557 7.49 -1.80 -24.26
CA GLU A 557 8.81 -2.37 -23.96
C GLU A 557 9.00 -3.79 -24.52
N LYS A 558 7.98 -4.64 -24.47
CA LYS A 558 8.01 -5.95 -25.15
C LYS A 558 8.30 -5.82 -26.64
N LEU A 559 7.63 -4.87 -27.31
CA LEU A 559 7.81 -4.63 -28.75
C LEU A 559 9.24 -4.18 -29.06
N LYS A 560 9.80 -3.30 -28.22
CA LYS A 560 11.18 -2.84 -28.31
C LYS A 560 12.21 -3.97 -28.10
N LYS A 561 11.99 -4.86 -27.13
CA LYS A 561 12.84 -6.05 -26.91
C LYS A 561 12.78 -7.03 -28.09
N ARG A 562 11.59 -7.25 -28.68
CA ARG A 562 11.46 -8.05 -29.90
C ARG A 562 12.20 -7.44 -31.09
N LEU A 563 12.07 -6.13 -31.31
CA LEU A 563 12.76 -5.40 -32.37
C LEU A 563 14.28 -5.46 -32.22
N THR A 564 14.81 -5.33 -31.00
CA THR A 564 16.25 -5.42 -30.75
C THR A 564 16.80 -6.84 -30.97
N VAL A 565 16.07 -7.88 -30.58
CA VAL A 565 16.42 -9.27 -30.89
C VAL A 565 16.41 -9.51 -32.41
N LEU A 566 15.39 -9.02 -33.13
CA LEU A 566 15.32 -9.12 -34.59
C LEU A 566 16.47 -8.38 -35.27
N LYS A 567 16.85 -7.20 -34.79
CA LYS A 567 18.04 -6.47 -35.30
C LYS A 567 19.33 -7.26 -35.07
N LYS A 568 19.54 -7.83 -33.88
CA LYS A 568 20.72 -8.67 -33.60
C LYS A 568 20.75 -9.91 -34.49
N ALA A 569 19.62 -10.58 -34.68
CA ALA A 569 19.51 -11.72 -35.59
C ALA A 569 19.81 -11.32 -37.04
N GLY A 570 19.28 -10.18 -37.50
CA GLY A 570 19.58 -9.64 -38.83
C GLY A 570 21.07 -9.35 -39.05
N ILE A 571 21.76 -8.79 -38.04
CA ILE A 571 23.21 -8.55 -38.08
C ILE A 571 23.98 -9.88 -38.18
N ILE A 572 23.58 -10.89 -37.40
CA ILE A 572 24.22 -12.23 -37.44
C ILE A 572 24.02 -12.87 -38.82
N VAL A 573 22.80 -12.83 -39.37
CA VAL A 573 22.49 -13.36 -40.71
C VAL A 573 23.29 -12.63 -41.79
N ALA A 574 23.39 -11.30 -41.71
CA ALA A 574 24.22 -10.52 -42.63
C ALA A 574 25.71 -10.90 -42.52
N GLY A 575 26.22 -11.10 -41.30
CA GLY A 575 27.59 -11.58 -41.07
C GLY A 575 27.86 -12.96 -41.68
N ILE A 576 26.92 -13.90 -41.54
CA ILE A 576 26.99 -15.22 -42.17
C ILE A 576 26.97 -15.10 -43.70
N ALA A 577 26.10 -14.25 -44.26
CA ALA A 577 26.03 -14.04 -45.71
C ALA A 577 27.34 -13.47 -46.28
N VAL A 578 27.97 -12.52 -45.57
CA VAL A 578 29.28 -11.97 -45.95
C VAL A 578 30.37 -13.05 -45.87
N ALA A 579 30.38 -13.88 -44.83
CA ALA A 579 31.33 -14.99 -44.72
C ALA A 579 31.18 -15.99 -45.87
N ILE A 580 29.94 -16.34 -46.25
CA ILE A 580 29.66 -17.20 -47.41
C ILE A 580 30.17 -16.56 -48.71
N LEU A 581 29.92 -15.26 -48.91
CA LEU A 581 30.41 -14.54 -50.10
C LEU A 581 31.94 -14.52 -50.18
N ILE A 582 32.63 -14.37 -49.05
CA ILE A 582 34.10 -14.43 -48.99
C ILE A 582 34.58 -15.84 -49.35
N ILE A 583 33.96 -16.88 -48.82
CA ILE A 583 34.32 -18.28 -49.12
C ILE A 583 34.10 -18.59 -50.61
N VAL A 584 32.95 -18.23 -51.16
CA VAL A 584 32.62 -18.44 -52.59
C VAL A 584 33.56 -17.63 -53.49
N GLY A 585 33.85 -16.37 -53.14
CA GLY A 585 34.79 -15.53 -53.88
C GLY A 585 36.22 -16.09 -53.84
N SER A 586 36.67 -16.57 -52.68
CA SER A 586 37.99 -17.21 -52.51
C SER A 586 38.09 -18.52 -53.29
N TYR A 587 37.03 -19.32 -53.30
CA TYR A 587 36.95 -20.54 -54.10
C TYR A 587 37.01 -20.26 -55.59
N HIS A 588 36.29 -19.24 -56.06
CA HIS A 588 36.31 -18.84 -57.48
C HIS A 588 37.70 -18.31 -57.89
N ALA A 589 38.35 -17.50 -57.04
CA ALA A 589 39.72 -17.05 -57.27
C ALA A 589 40.73 -18.22 -57.32
N PHE A 590 40.54 -19.25 -56.49
CA PHE A 590 41.35 -20.46 -56.52
C PHE A 590 41.18 -21.27 -57.81
N ILE A 591 39.95 -21.40 -58.32
CA ILE A 591 39.70 -22.04 -59.63
C ILE A 591 40.39 -21.27 -60.75
N LEU A 592 40.23 -19.94 -60.80
CA LEU A 592 40.90 -19.11 -61.81
C LEU A 592 42.43 -19.23 -61.74
N TYR A 593 42.99 -19.38 -60.54
CA TYR A 593 44.41 -19.63 -60.33
C TYR A 593 44.85 -20.99 -60.87
N GLN A 594 44.06 -22.06 -60.64
CA GLN A 594 44.32 -23.39 -61.18
C GLN A 594 44.29 -23.39 -62.72
N GLU A 595 43.27 -22.78 -63.34
CA GLU A 595 43.18 -22.67 -64.80
C GLU A 595 44.36 -21.91 -65.40
N LYS A 596 44.86 -20.87 -64.71
CA LYS A 596 46.05 -20.14 -65.13
C LYS A 596 47.29 -21.01 -65.08
N GLN A 597 47.48 -21.79 -64.00
CA GLN A 597 48.59 -22.73 -63.88
C GLN A 597 48.54 -23.83 -64.95
N GLU A 598 47.36 -24.35 -65.29
CA GLU A 598 47.21 -25.34 -66.36
C GLU A 598 47.56 -24.75 -67.72
N ARG A 599 47.12 -23.54 -68.03
CA ARG A 599 47.51 -22.82 -69.25
C ARG A 599 49.02 -22.61 -69.35
N GLU A 600 49.66 -22.24 -68.24
CA GLU A 600 51.13 -22.09 -68.20
C GLU A 600 51.87 -23.43 -68.35
N ARG A 601 51.34 -24.54 -67.83
CA ARG A 601 51.89 -25.88 -68.06
C ARG A 601 51.72 -26.33 -69.51
N GLN A 602 50.55 -26.10 -70.10
CA GLN A 602 50.29 -26.40 -71.50
C GLN A 602 51.20 -25.58 -72.42
N ALA A 603 51.39 -24.28 -72.13
CA ALA A 603 52.33 -23.43 -72.87
C ALA A 603 53.77 -23.96 -72.79
N ARG A 604 54.25 -24.32 -71.60
CA ARG A 604 55.57 -24.94 -71.40
C ARG A 604 55.71 -26.29 -72.09
N TYR A 605 54.64 -27.08 -72.13
CA TYR A 605 54.62 -28.37 -72.82
C TYR A 605 54.66 -28.21 -74.35
N ILE A 606 53.92 -27.24 -74.88
CA ILE A 606 53.98 -26.86 -76.31
C ILE A 606 55.39 -26.38 -76.67
N GLU A 607 56.00 -25.52 -75.85
CA GLU A 607 57.36 -25.03 -76.06
C GLU A 607 58.40 -26.16 -76.02
N TYR A 608 58.25 -27.11 -75.08
CA TYR A 608 59.06 -28.34 -75.04
C TYR A 608 58.89 -29.20 -76.30
N LEU A 609 57.66 -29.38 -76.80
CA LEU A 609 57.39 -30.16 -78.00
C LEU A 609 57.96 -29.49 -79.25
N ILE A 610 57.82 -28.16 -79.39
CA ILE A 610 58.45 -27.41 -80.48
C ILE A 610 59.96 -27.66 -80.47
N LYS A 611 60.62 -27.45 -79.34
CA LYS A 611 62.08 -27.63 -79.20
C LYS A 611 62.57 -29.07 -79.44
N LYS A 612 61.69 -30.06 -79.33
CA LYS A 612 62.02 -31.48 -79.54
C LYS A 612 61.88 -31.92 -81.00
N TYR A 613 61.04 -31.23 -81.79
CA TYR A 613 60.66 -31.67 -83.14
C TYR A 613 60.97 -30.65 -84.26
N THR A 614 61.50 -29.48 -83.93
CA THR A 614 62.23 -28.58 -84.85
C THR A 614 63.71 -28.60 -84.50
#